data_AF-A0A6A6T0Y4-F1
#
_entry.id   AF-A0A6A6T0Y4-F1
#
_cell.length_a   1.000
_cell.length_b   1.000
_cell.length_c   1.000
_cell.angle_alpha   90.00
_cell.angle_beta   90.00
_cell.angle_gamma   90.00
#
_symmetry.space_group_name_H-M   'P 1'
#
loop_
_entity.id
_entity.type
_entity.pdbx_description
1 polymer ?
#
loop_
_entity_poly.entity_id
_entity_poly.type
_entity_poly.pdbx_seq_one_letter_code
_entity_poly.pdbx_strand_id
1 'polypeptide(L)'
;MKYSGLYFIPAHANASEASSTIFHSLTESIERQFSTTSPQNFWTLQHRLLRSNAASNATPAPIKPEPTNPSIKPEPTSAAPTPTANPQPSTSSDKLISITPQSQGTLITIPSAQTESHFAFLTNKLSPLWQFRHALQIPHGVVYNIGQFTIHMGEMKANRPSGSGGSGNLSPGVVVCVSTEIGEGSDGDVRMGNDGYMALNGDAMEGIRGDGEDREGEEEVDVSDAEDLIRDVWRTMRTDIDFGKAEVREVMLGKEGVNETQQSEATVVRMWCEVLRLRG
;
A
#
# COMPACT_ATOMS: atom_id res chain seq x y z
N MET A 1 -19.13 -0.59 3.61
CA MET A 1 -17.76 -0.16 3.20
C MET A 1 -16.82 -1.36 3.07
N LYS A 2 -15.62 -1.24 2.48
CA LYS A 2 -14.72 -2.39 2.25
C LYS A 2 -13.42 -2.26 3.02
N TYR A 3 -13.09 -3.26 3.83
CA TYR A 3 -11.83 -3.37 4.56
C TYR A 3 -10.96 -4.47 3.95
N SER A 4 -9.64 -4.31 3.96
CA SER A 4 -8.73 -5.23 3.27
C SER A 4 -7.44 -5.49 4.04
N GLY A 5 -6.97 -6.73 3.98
CA GLY A 5 -5.64 -7.15 4.42
C GLY A 5 -4.85 -7.70 3.24
N LEU A 6 -3.59 -7.29 3.13
CA LEU A 6 -2.68 -7.65 2.06
C LEU A 6 -1.54 -8.50 2.59
N TYR A 7 -1.34 -9.65 1.97
CA TYR A 7 -0.30 -10.62 2.29
C TYR A 7 0.64 -10.79 1.10
N PHE A 8 1.94 -10.70 1.35
CA PHE A 8 2.97 -10.97 0.35
C PHE A 8 3.85 -12.12 0.80
N ILE A 9 3.87 -13.18 -0.01
CA ILE A 9 4.73 -14.34 0.19
C ILE A 9 5.93 -14.21 -0.75
N PRO A 10 7.12 -13.88 -0.23
CA PRO A 10 8.31 -13.78 -1.07
C PRO A 10 8.71 -15.16 -1.60
N ALA A 11 8.94 -15.25 -2.90
CA ALA A 11 9.65 -16.37 -3.50
C ALA A 11 11.13 -16.01 -3.63
N HIS A 12 12.03 -17.00 -3.61
CA HIS A 12 13.43 -16.77 -3.93
C HIS A 12 13.50 -16.13 -5.32
N ALA A 13 14.04 -14.89 -5.40
CA ALA A 13 13.87 -13.99 -6.54
C ALA A 13 14.31 -14.54 -7.91
N ASN A 14 15.07 -15.64 -7.93
CA ASN A 14 15.58 -16.28 -9.14
C ASN A 14 14.78 -17.53 -9.57
N ALA A 15 13.76 -17.94 -8.81
CA ALA A 15 13.03 -19.19 -9.03
C ALA A 15 11.54 -18.90 -9.33
N SER A 16 11.22 -18.66 -10.61
CA SER A 16 9.81 -18.52 -11.04
C SER A 16 8.97 -19.78 -10.78
N GLU A 17 9.60 -20.94 -10.62
CA GLU A 17 8.88 -22.16 -10.27
C GLU A 17 8.37 -22.11 -8.83
N ALA A 18 9.15 -21.56 -7.89
CA ALA A 18 8.77 -21.49 -6.48
C ALA A 18 7.51 -20.64 -6.24
N SER A 19 7.41 -19.49 -6.91
CA SER A 19 6.23 -18.64 -6.87
C SER A 19 5.01 -19.32 -7.48
N SER A 20 5.17 -20.03 -8.60
CA SER A 20 4.09 -20.79 -9.22
C SER A 20 3.63 -21.93 -8.32
N THR A 21 4.55 -22.67 -7.68
CA THR A 21 4.19 -23.71 -6.69
C THR A 21 3.39 -23.11 -5.54
N ILE A 22 3.84 -22.01 -4.93
CA ILE A 22 3.12 -21.33 -3.84
C ILE A 22 1.72 -20.91 -4.29
N PHE A 23 1.60 -20.33 -5.49
CA PHE A 23 0.32 -19.90 -6.05
C PHE A 23 -0.64 -21.08 -6.26
N HIS A 24 -0.15 -22.19 -6.82
CA HIS A 24 -0.94 -23.40 -7.01
C HIS A 24 -1.35 -24.05 -5.68
N SER A 25 -0.44 -24.15 -4.70
CA SER A 25 -0.78 -24.68 -3.38
C SER A 25 -1.83 -23.84 -2.65
N LEU A 26 -1.76 -22.51 -2.77
CA LEU A 26 -2.78 -21.61 -2.22
C LEU A 26 -4.13 -21.79 -2.93
N THR A 27 -4.10 -21.94 -4.26
CA THR A 27 -5.30 -22.19 -5.08
C THR A 27 -5.99 -23.48 -4.64
N GLU A 28 -5.24 -24.58 -4.57
CA GLU A 28 -5.74 -25.89 -4.14
C GLU A 28 -6.26 -25.85 -2.69
N SER A 29 -5.58 -25.13 -1.80
CA SER A 29 -6.02 -24.99 -0.41
C SER A 29 -7.34 -24.23 -0.29
N ILE A 30 -7.51 -23.13 -1.03
CA ILE A 30 -8.78 -22.40 -1.09
C ILE A 30 -9.90 -23.32 -1.59
N GLU A 31 -9.69 -24.01 -2.71
CA GLU A 31 -10.70 -24.89 -3.31
C GLU A 31 -11.06 -26.07 -2.39
N ARG A 32 -10.10 -26.58 -1.62
CA ARG A 32 -10.29 -27.66 -0.65
C ARG A 32 -11.05 -27.20 0.59
N GLN A 33 -10.73 -26.03 1.12
CA GLN A 33 -11.33 -25.53 2.37
C GLN A 33 -12.68 -24.87 2.15
N PHE A 34 -12.89 -24.30 0.96
CA PHE A 34 -14.09 -23.59 0.59
C PHE A 34 -14.73 -24.28 -0.62
N SER A 35 -15.29 -25.46 -0.37
CA SER A 35 -15.81 -26.39 -1.39
C SER A 35 -16.91 -25.81 -2.29
N THR A 36 -17.50 -24.68 -1.92
CA THR A 36 -18.53 -23.98 -2.69
C THR A 36 -17.96 -22.89 -3.60
N THR A 37 -16.66 -22.62 -3.53
CA THR A 37 -16.05 -21.48 -4.22
C THR A 37 -15.33 -21.95 -5.49
N SER A 38 -15.64 -21.28 -6.60
CA SER A 38 -14.88 -21.38 -7.85
C SER A 38 -14.23 -20.02 -8.20
N PRO A 39 -13.15 -20.01 -9.01
CA PRO A 39 -12.60 -18.80 -9.58
C PRO A 39 -13.68 -18.02 -10.34
N GLN A 40 -14.01 -16.81 -9.89
CA GLN A 40 -15.09 -16.03 -10.52
C GLN A 40 -14.58 -15.09 -11.60
N ASN A 41 -13.49 -14.39 -11.32
CA ASN A 41 -12.98 -13.33 -12.19
C ASN A 41 -11.45 -13.36 -12.24
N PHE A 42 -10.92 -12.70 -13.26
CA PHE A 42 -9.49 -12.44 -13.41
C PHE A 42 -9.21 -10.95 -13.21
N TRP A 43 -8.03 -10.65 -12.66
CA TRP A 43 -7.57 -9.28 -12.46
C TRP A 43 -6.11 -9.15 -12.86
N THR A 44 -5.70 -7.92 -13.18
CA THR A 44 -4.30 -7.60 -13.48
C THR A 44 -3.84 -6.43 -12.62
N LEU A 45 -2.54 -6.37 -12.36
CA LEU A 45 -1.92 -5.26 -11.65
C LEU A 45 -0.63 -4.88 -12.32
N GLN A 46 -0.38 -3.58 -12.40
CA GLN A 46 0.89 -3.05 -12.83
C GLN A 46 1.37 -1.97 -11.87
N HIS A 47 2.54 -2.21 -11.29
CA HIS A 47 3.22 -1.27 -10.40
C HIS A 47 4.56 -0.88 -11.01
N ARG A 48 4.79 0.42 -11.23
CA ARG A 48 6.02 0.95 -11.85
C ARG A 48 6.66 1.93 -10.87
N LEU A 49 7.90 1.65 -10.46
CA LEU A 49 8.65 2.53 -9.57
C LEU A 49 9.57 3.44 -10.38
N LEU A 50 9.40 4.75 -10.23
CA LEU A 50 10.35 5.76 -10.69
C LEU A 50 11.01 6.42 -9.48
N ARG A 51 12.29 6.78 -9.62
CA ARG A 51 13.04 7.54 -8.62
C ARG A 51 13.40 8.90 -9.19
N SER A 52 13.29 9.94 -8.37
CA SER A 52 13.76 11.28 -8.75
C SER A 52 15.29 11.28 -8.91
N ASN A 53 15.76 11.88 -9.99
CA ASN A 53 17.16 12.11 -10.32
C ASN A 53 17.66 13.47 -9.84
N ALA A 54 16.87 14.21 -9.05
CA ALA A 54 17.30 15.49 -8.51
C ALA A 54 18.71 15.35 -7.92
N ALA A 55 19.70 15.93 -8.59
CA ALA A 55 21.04 16.00 -8.08
C ALA A 55 20.90 16.69 -6.73
N SER A 56 21.29 16.00 -5.66
CA SER A 56 21.41 16.64 -4.36
C SER A 56 22.51 17.71 -4.51
N ASN A 57 22.13 18.91 -4.91
CA ASN A 57 22.94 20.13 -4.76
C ASN A 57 23.12 20.50 -3.28
N ALA A 58 22.94 19.54 -2.36
CA ALA A 58 23.31 19.60 -0.96
C ALA A 58 24.60 18.81 -0.68
N THR A 59 25.45 18.59 -1.68
CA THR A 59 26.87 18.39 -1.37
C THR A 59 27.39 19.78 -1.03
N PRO A 60 27.81 20.09 0.22
CA PRO A 60 28.54 21.32 0.46
C PRO A 60 29.71 21.31 -0.50
N ALA A 61 29.82 22.36 -1.32
CA ALA A 61 30.92 22.51 -2.25
C ALA A 61 32.23 22.15 -1.51
N PRO A 62 33.13 21.33 -2.09
CA PRO A 62 34.43 21.12 -1.49
C PRO A 62 35.03 22.49 -1.27
N ILE A 63 35.32 22.80 -0.01
CA ILE A 63 35.98 24.04 0.40
C ILE A 63 37.23 24.12 -0.47
N LYS A 64 37.20 25.03 -1.44
CA LYS A 64 38.31 25.28 -2.35
C LYS A 64 39.49 25.69 -1.47
N PRO A 65 40.63 24.97 -1.46
CA PRO A 65 41.80 25.46 -0.76
C PRO A 65 42.19 26.80 -1.40
N GLU A 66 42.18 27.82 -0.56
CA GLU A 66 42.59 29.18 -0.85
C GLU A 66 44.00 29.18 -1.46
N PRO A 67 44.20 29.67 -2.70
CA PRO A 67 45.53 29.88 -3.21
C PRO A 67 46.11 31.12 -2.54
N THR A 68 47.07 30.90 -1.64
CA THR A 68 47.97 31.93 -1.16
C THR A 68 48.75 32.48 -2.35
N ASN A 69 48.37 33.67 -2.79
CA ASN A 69 49.16 34.46 -3.72
C ASN A 69 49.84 35.57 -2.93
N PRO A 70 51.08 35.93 -3.28
CA PRO A 70 51.30 37.35 -3.47
C PRO A 70 52.05 37.65 -4.77
N SER A 71 51.47 38.60 -5.50
CA SER A 71 52.15 39.79 -6.02
C SER A 71 52.13 39.99 -7.55
N ILE A 72 51.76 41.24 -7.89
CA ILE A 72 52.11 42.09 -9.07
C ILE A 72 51.20 42.06 -10.32
N LYS A 73 50.26 43.03 -10.35
CA LYS A 73 50.10 44.15 -11.32
C LYS A 73 48.64 44.40 -11.76
N PRO A 74 48.14 45.66 -11.76
CA PRO A 74 46.74 45.97 -12.08
C PRO A 74 46.53 46.40 -13.54
N GLU A 75 45.38 46.04 -14.12
CA GLU A 75 44.73 46.78 -15.22
C GLU A 75 43.19 46.67 -15.06
N PRO A 76 42.41 47.68 -15.52
CA PRO A 76 41.16 48.03 -14.86
C PRO A 76 39.89 47.67 -15.65
N THR A 77 38.78 47.71 -14.91
CA THR A 77 37.40 48.02 -15.35
C THR A 77 36.59 46.92 -16.02
N SER A 78 35.61 46.37 -15.29
CA SER A 78 34.20 46.70 -15.55
C SER A 78 33.33 46.13 -14.43
N ALA A 79 32.66 47.02 -13.70
CA ALA A 79 31.74 46.70 -12.63
C ALA A 79 30.31 46.60 -13.17
N ALA A 80 29.60 45.53 -12.82
CA ALA A 80 28.14 45.46 -12.88
C ALA A 80 27.64 44.95 -11.51
N PRO A 81 26.77 45.69 -10.80
CA PRO A 81 26.29 45.30 -9.47
C PRO A 81 25.13 44.29 -9.59
N THR A 82 25.23 43.17 -8.86
CA THR A 82 24.09 42.27 -8.58
C THR A 82 23.83 42.32 -7.07
N PRO A 83 22.56 42.42 -6.61
CA PRO A 83 22.25 42.65 -5.20
C PRO A 83 22.53 41.44 -4.30
N THR A 84 23.28 41.70 -3.23
CA THR A 84 23.62 40.78 -2.15
C THR A 84 22.44 40.59 -1.20
N ALA A 85 21.88 39.38 -1.14
CA ALA A 85 21.04 38.97 -0.02
C ALA A 85 21.92 38.32 1.07
N ASN A 86 21.83 38.89 2.26
CA ASN A 86 22.60 38.59 3.45
C ASN A 86 22.08 37.32 4.16
N PRO A 87 22.90 36.31 4.50
CA PRO A 87 22.54 35.29 5.48
C PRO A 87 23.29 35.53 6.81
N GLN A 88 22.52 35.61 7.90
CA GLN A 88 23.06 35.66 9.27
C GLN A 88 23.25 34.23 9.82
N PRO A 89 24.26 33.96 10.68
CA PRO A 89 24.65 32.60 11.06
C PRO A 89 24.17 32.13 12.45
N SER A 90 24.25 30.79 12.63
CA SER A 90 24.37 29.99 13.87
C SER A 90 23.13 29.91 14.78
N THR A 91 22.70 28.74 15.28
CA THR A 91 23.48 27.72 16.03
C THR A 91 22.92 26.29 15.94
N SER A 92 23.80 25.37 15.50
CA SER A 92 24.11 24.01 15.99
C SER A 92 23.17 23.20 16.91
N SER A 93 22.99 21.93 16.48
CA SER A 93 22.99 20.67 17.25
C SER A 93 21.70 20.22 17.95
N ASP A 94 21.00 19.25 17.36
CA ASP A 94 21.14 17.86 17.82
C ASP A 94 20.65 16.84 16.79
N LYS A 95 21.47 15.80 16.62
CA LYS A 95 21.16 14.58 15.87
C LYS A 95 20.16 13.77 16.68
N LEU A 96 18.91 13.76 16.25
CA LEU A 96 18.03 12.62 16.42
C LEU A 96 17.59 12.17 15.04
N ILE A 97 17.82 10.90 14.75
CA ILE A 97 17.20 10.19 13.63
C ILE A 97 15.71 10.15 13.97
N SER A 98 15.01 11.24 13.66
CA SER A 98 13.56 11.28 13.65
C SER A 98 13.14 10.34 12.53
N ILE A 99 12.63 9.16 12.92
CA ILE A 99 11.73 8.37 12.10
C ILE A 99 10.44 9.20 12.03
N THR A 100 10.47 10.26 11.22
CA THR A 100 9.31 11.09 10.99
C THR A 100 8.28 10.20 10.29
N PRO A 101 7.01 10.18 10.73
CA PRO A 101 5.96 9.46 10.02
C PRO A 101 5.99 9.93 8.57
N GLN A 102 6.03 8.97 7.65
CA GLN A 102 6.13 9.23 6.21
C GLN A 102 5.16 10.35 5.83
N SER A 103 5.70 11.49 5.34
CA SER A 103 4.89 12.54 4.74
C SER A 103 3.94 11.88 3.74
N GLN A 104 2.63 11.99 3.96
CA GLN A 104 1.61 11.41 3.08
C GLN A 104 1.88 11.90 1.65
N GLY A 105 2.39 11.02 0.80
CA GLY A 105 2.69 11.36 -0.59
C GLY A 105 1.42 11.81 -1.30
N THR A 106 1.53 12.82 -2.17
CA THR A 106 0.42 13.25 -3.02
C THR A 106 0.04 12.11 -3.96
N LEU A 107 -1.24 11.73 -3.92
CA LEU A 107 -1.81 10.76 -4.84
C LEU A 107 -2.54 11.50 -5.96
N ILE A 108 -2.34 11.05 -7.19
CA ILE A 108 -3.06 11.55 -8.36
C ILE A 108 -3.66 10.37 -9.11
N THR A 109 -4.85 10.56 -9.65
CA THR A 109 -5.51 9.57 -10.50
C THR A 109 -5.25 9.92 -11.96
N ILE A 110 -4.78 8.93 -12.72
CA ILE A 110 -4.55 9.05 -14.15
C ILE A 110 -5.60 8.19 -14.86
N PRO A 111 -6.34 8.73 -15.84
CA PRO A 111 -7.27 7.92 -16.63
C PRO A 111 -6.56 6.72 -17.26
N SER A 112 -7.20 5.54 -17.22
CA SER A 112 -6.62 4.29 -17.71
C SER A 112 -6.14 4.37 -19.17
N ALA A 113 -6.89 5.08 -20.03
CA ALA A 113 -6.53 5.31 -21.43
C ALA A 113 -5.23 6.12 -21.60
N GLN A 114 -4.77 6.83 -20.57
CA GLN A 114 -3.59 7.70 -20.61
C GLN A 114 -2.41 7.14 -19.81
N THR A 115 -2.56 6.00 -19.13
CA THR A 115 -1.50 5.44 -18.26
C THR A 115 -0.18 5.23 -19.02
N GLU A 116 -0.22 4.65 -20.21
CA GLU A 116 1.00 4.39 -20.99
C GLU A 116 1.61 5.67 -21.56
N SER A 117 0.79 6.58 -22.09
CA SER A 117 1.25 7.87 -22.59
C SER A 117 1.89 8.72 -21.50
N HIS A 118 1.30 8.72 -20.30
CA HIS A 118 1.85 9.42 -19.13
C HIS A 118 3.18 8.81 -18.70
N PHE A 119 3.27 7.48 -18.62
CA PHE A 119 4.53 6.82 -18.29
C PHE A 119 5.62 7.07 -19.35
N ALA A 120 5.28 7.01 -20.64
CA ALA A 120 6.19 7.33 -21.74
C ALA A 120 6.65 8.79 -21.66
N PHE A 121 5.78 9.72 -21.27
CA PHE A 121 6.16 11.11 -21.01
C PHE A 121 7.17 11.22 -19.85
N LEU A 122 6.90 10.58 -18.71
CA LEU A 122 7.82 10.56 -17.56
C LEU A 122 9.20 10.00 -17.91
N THR A 123 9.24 8.90 -18.65
CA THR A 123 10.48 8.16 -18.94
C THR A 123 11.24 8.67 -20.14
N ASN A 124 10.59 9.32 -21.11
CA ASN A 124 11.25 9.83 -22.32
C ASN A 124 11.49 11.33 -22.28
N LYS A 125 10.50 12.12 -21.81
CA LYS A 125 10.59 13.59 -21.81
C LYS A 125 11.12 14.14 -20.50
N LEU A 126 10.78 13.50 -19.38
CA LEU A 126 11.26 13.87 -18.05
C LEU A 126 12.34 12.93 -17.49
N SER A 127 13.04 12.20 -18.37
CA SER A 127 14.13 11.30 -17.99
C SER A 127 15.27 11.97 -17.18
N PRO A 128 15.58 13.28 -17.35
CA PRO A 128 16.57 13.93 -16.48
C PRO A 128 16.08 14.09 -15.03
N LEU A 129 14.76 14.12 -14.82
CA LEU A 129 14.13 14.27 -13.50
C LEU A 129 13.72 12.93 -12.89
N TRP A 130 13.42 11.93 -13.72
CA TRP A 130 12.90 10.64 -13.29
C TRP A 130 13.65 9.48 -13.94
N GLN A 131 14.09 8.55 -13.11
CA GLN A 131 14.68 7.29 -13.54
C GLN A 131 13.74 6.13 -13.23
N PHE A 132 13.37 5.39 -14.26
CA PHE A 132 12.66 4.12 -14.10
C PHE A 132 13.56 3.09 -13.39
N ARG A 133 13.04 2.44 -12.34
CA ARG A 133 13.79 1.48 -11.52
C ARG A 133 13.38 0.05 -11.82
N HIS A 134 12.09 -0.24 -11.66
CA HIS A 134 11.54 -1.57 -11.92
C HIS A 134 10.04 -1.48 -12.14
N ALA A 135 9.50 -2.50 -12.80
CA ALA A 135 8.07 -2.75 -12.85
C ALA A 135 7.77 -4.13 -12.23
N LEU A 136 6.66 -4.20 -11.51
CA LEU A 136 6.04 -5.42 -11.04
C LEU A 136 4.69 -5.55 -11.74
N GLN A 137 4.35 -6.76 -12.15
CA GLN A 137 3.08 -7.04 -12.80
C GLN A 137 2.47 -8.33 -12.30
N ILE A 138 1.15 -8.35 -12.19
CA ILE A 138 0.35 -9.56 -12.00
C ILE A 138 -0.44 -9.72 -13.30
N PRO A 139 -0.01 -10.59 -14.22
CA PRO A 139 -0.67 -10.73 -15.52
C PRO A 139 -1.95 -11.57 -15.44
N HIS A 140 -2.00 -12.53 -14.52
CA HIS A 140 -3.09 -13.51 -14.40
C HIS A 140 -3.49 -13.67 -12.92
N GLY A 141 -4.07 -12.62 -12.35
CA GLY A 141 -4.64 -12.69 -11.01
C GLY A 141 -6.01 -13.38 -11.04
N VAL A 142 -6.36 -14.07 -9.96
CA VAL A 142 -7.62 -14.79 -9.77
C VAL A 142 -8.39 -14.19 -8.60
N VAL A 143 -9.72 -14.16 -8.70
CA VAL A 143 -10.62 -13.69 -7.64
C VAL A 143 -11.52 -14.82 -7.16
N TYR A 144 -11.55 -15.04 -5.85
CA TYR A 144 -12.43 -15.97 -5.16
C TYR A 144 -13.42 -15.19 -4.29
N ASN A 145 -14.69 -15.60 -4.30
CA ASN A 145 -15.74 -15.04 -3.45
C ASN A 145 -16.22 -16.09 -2.46
N ILE A 146 -16.05 -15.82 -1.16
CA ILE A 146 -16.26 -16.76 -0.06
C ILE A 146 -17.13 -16.09 0.99
N GLY A 147 -18.45 -16.27 0.89
CA GLY A 147 -19.40 -15.56 1.74
C GLY A 147 -19.24 -14.04 1.57
N GLN A 148 -18.90 -13.34 2.66
CA GLN A 148 -18.64 -11.90 2.70
C GLN A 148 -17.20 -11.50 2.30
N PHE A 149 -16.33 -12.47 2.06
CA PHE A 149 -14.93 -12.22 1.71
C PHE A 149 -14.71 -12.28 0.21
N THR A 150 -13.94 -11.33 -0.30
CA THR A 150 -13.37 -11.36 -1.65
C THR A 150 -11.87 -11.50 -1.56
N ILE A 151 -11.32 -12.54 -2.18
CA ILE A 151 -9.89 -12.86 -2.13
C ILE A 151 -9.31 -12.68 -3.53
N HIS A 152 -8.40 -11.73 -3.67
CA HIS A 152 -7.62 -11.52 -4.88
C HIS A 152 -6.24 -12.14 -4.70
N MET A 153 -5.88 -13.09 -5.55
CA MET A 153 -4.57 -13.73 -5.53
C MET A 153 -3.88 -13.55 -6.87
N GLY A 154 -2.56 -13.42 -6.87
CA GLY A 154 -1.82 -13.30 -8.12
C GLY A 154 -0.33 -13.57 -7.95
N GLU A 155 0.25 -14.26 -8.94
CA GLU A 155 1.69 -14.39 -9.07
C GLU A 155 2.29 -13.08 -9.62
N MET A 156 3.32 -12.57 -8.95
CA MET A 156 3.99 -11.36 -9.36
C MET A 156 5.17 -11.67 -10.28
N LYS A 157 5.34 -10.89 -11.34
CA LYS A 157 6.50 -10.93 -12.24
C LYS A 157 7.21 -9.58 -12.19
N ALA A 158 8.54 -9.60 -12.05
CA ALA A 158 9.36 -8.41 -12.06
C ALA A 158 10.01 -8.20 -13.44
N ASN A 159 9.92 -6.98 -13.95
CA ASN A 159 10.59 -6.54 -15.16
C ASN A 159 11.60 -5.43 -14.79
N ARG A 160 12.88 -5.68 -15.06
CA ARG A 160 13.97 -4.71 -14.83
C ARG A 160 14.50 -4.21 -16.16
N PRO A 161 14.71 -2.88 -16.32
CA PRO A 161 15.37 -2.34 -17.49
C PRO A 161 16.86 -2.69 -17.43
N SER A 162 17.28 -3.81 -18.03
CA SER A 162 18.70 -4.17 -18.12
C SER A 162 19.12 -4.38 -19.56
N GLY A 163 20.08 -3.56 -20.01
CA GLY A 163 20.70 -3.61 -21.34
C GLY A 163 21.78 -4.70 -21.48
N SER A 164 21.75 -5.76 -20.68
CA SER A 164 22.68 -6.89 -20.83
C SER A 164 22.11 -8.17 -20.24
N GLY A 165 21.69 -9.08 -21.12
CA GLY A 165 21.85 -10.54 -20.98
C GLY A 165 20.95 -11.31 -20.01
N GLY A 166 20.19 -10.65 -19.13
CA GLY A 166 19.40 -11.34 -18.09
C GLY A 166 17.89 -11.21 -18.26
N SER A 167 17.32 -11.59 -19.40
CA SER A 167 15.86 -11.67 -19.61
C SER A 167 15.25 -12.90 -18.89
N GLY A 168 15.55 -13.07 -17.61
CA GLY A 168 14.88 -14.06 -16.76
C GLY A 168 13.57 -13.47 -16.25
N ASN A 169 12.47 -14.19 -16.42
CA ASN A 169 11.21 -13.88 -15.74
C ASN A 169 11.42 -14.06 -14.22
N LEU A 170 11.87 -13.02 -13.53
CA LEU A 170 12.03 -13.04 -12.09
C LEU A 170 10.63 -12.99 -11.48
N SER A 171 10.26 -14.00 -10.69
CA SER A 171 9.07 -13.92 -9.87
C SER A 171 9.45 -13.62 -8.43
N PRO A 172 9.20 -12.39 -7.95
CA PRO A 172 9.47 -12.04 -6.55
C PRO A 172 8.55 -12.74 -5.54
N GLY A 173 7.44 -13.34 -5.97
CA GLY A 173 6.51 -14.01 -5.05
C GLY A 173 5.04 -13.94 -5.46
N VAL A 174 4.19 -14.23 -4.50
CA VAL A 174 2.73 -14.25 -4.62
C VAL A 174 2.13 -13.19 -3.70
N VAL A 175 1.09 -12.51 -4.18
CA VAL A 175 0.32 -11.56 -3.38
C VAL A 175 -1.10 -12.08 -3.20
N VAL A 176 -1.64 -11.95 -1.99
CA VAL A 176 -3.00 -12.29 -1.61
C VAL A 176 -3.62 -11.09 -0.91
N CYS A 177 -4.72 -10.57 -1.43
CA CYS A 177 -5.52 -9.51 -0.81
C CYS A 177 -6.87 -10.10 -0.40
N VAL A 178 -7.16 -10.10 0.89
CA VAL A 178 -8.44 -10.52 1.44
C VAL A 178 -9.21 -9.27 1.80
N SER A 179 -10.44 -9.15 1.34
CA SER A 179 -11.30 -8.03 1.66
C SER A 179 -12.64 -8.49 2.19
N THR A 180 -13.24 -7.71 3.09
CA THR A 180 -14.59 -7.91 3.62
C THR A 180 -15.37 -6.61 3.58
N GLU A 181 -16.71 -6.70 3.53
CA GLU A 181 -17.57 -5.54 3.72
C GLU A 181 -17.77 -5.29 5.23
N ILE A 182 -17.59 -4.05 5.67
CA ILE A 182 -17.88 -3.56 7.02
C ILE A 182 -18.86 -2.39 6.90
N GLY A 183 -19.96 -2.42 7.65
CA GLY A 183 -20.92 -1.33 7.75
C GLY A 183 -22.05 -1.39 6.72
N GLU A 184 -23.25 -1.08 7.23
CA GLU A 184 -24.59 -1.16 6.63
C GLU A 184 -25.20 -2.56 6.55
N GLY A 185 -25.89 -2.96 7.64
CA GLY A 185 -27.02 -3.90 7.53
C GLY A 185 -26.82 -5.29 8.11
N SER A 186 -25.87 -5.53 9.03
CA SER A 186 -25.96 -6.72 9.89
C SER A 186 -27.01 -6.54 11.00
N ASP A 187 -28.22 -6.12 10.61
CA ASP A 187 -29.48 -6.47 11.29
C ASP A 187 -29.84 -7.95 11.03
N GLY A 188 -28.81 -8.79 10.84
CA GLY A 188 -28.90 -10.23 10.88
C GLY A 188 -29.06 -10.65 12.32
N ASP A 189 -30.31 -10.61 12.76
CA ASP A 189 -30.89 -11.28 13.91
C ASP A 189 -30.35 -12.72 14.04
N VAL A 190 -29.15 -12.88 14.60
CA VAL A 190 -28.70 -14.12 15.25
C VAL A 190 -28.99 -13.98 16.74
N ARG A 191 -30.23 -13.56 17.06
CA ARG A 191 -30.88 -14.09 18.25
C ARG A 191 -31.00 -15.59 18.02
N MET A 192 -30.06 -16.35 18.58
CA MET A 192 -30.34 -17.74 18.94
C MET A 192 -31.69 -17.73 19.65
N GLY A 193 -32.70 -18.30 18.99
CA GLY A 193 -34.00 -18.58 19.57
C GLY A 193 -33.79 -19.37 20.84
N ASN A 194 -33.87 -18.68 21.97
CA ASN A 194 -34.26 -19.31 23.22
C ASN A 194 -35.75 -19.05 23.38
N ASP A 195 -36.51 -19.99 22.82
CA ASP A 195 -37.91 -20.19 23.10
C ASP A 195 -38.14 -20.17 24.62
N GLY A 196 -39.08 -19.35 25.08
CA GLY A 196 -39.34 -19.24 26.51
C GLY A 196 -40.50 -18.32 26.87
N TYR A 197 -41.68 -18.64 26.37
CA TYR A 197 -43.00 -18.23 26.89
C TYR A 197 -43.00 -17.89 28.40
N MET A 198 -43.23 -16.63 28.77
CA MET A 198 -43.97 -16.18 29.96
C MET A 198 -44.36 -14.72 29.68
N ALA A 199 -45.60 -14.39 29.33
CA ALA A 199 -46.79 -14.34 30.19
C ALA A 199 -47.25 -12.87 30.25
N LEU A 200 -48.38 -12.61 29.60
CA LEU A 200 -49.16 -11.40 29.72
C LEU A 200 -49.45 -11.11 31.21
N ASN A 201 -49.04 -9.94 31.68
CA ASN A 201 -49.79 -9.17 32.68
C ASN A 201 -49.41 -7.71 32.54
N GLY A 202 -50.39 -6.89 32.19
CA GLY A 202 -50.25 -5.45 32.15
C GLY A 202 -50.29 -4.87 33.55
N ASP A 203 -49.59 -3.75 33.75
CA ASP A 203 -50.15 -2.60 34.43
C ASP A 203 -49.32 -1.35 34.10
N ALA A 204 -49.97 -0.21 34.24
CA ALA A 204 -49.61 1.11 33.77
C ALA A 204 -48.39 1.77 34.45
N MET A 205 -47.63 2.54 33.66
CA MET A 205 -46.97 3.82 34.04
C MET A 205 -46.42 4.44 32.74
N GLU A 206 -47.07 5.39 32.10
CA GLU A 206 -47.15 6.82 32.44
C GLU A 206 -45.76 7.52 32.48
N GLY A 207 -45.45 8.23 31.39
CA GLY A 207 -44.87 9.56 31.45
C GLY A 207 -43.38 9.70 31.77
N ILE A 208 -42.51 9.43 30.79
CA ILE A 208 -41.20 10.10 30.72
C ILE A 208 -41.04 10.72 29.33
N ARG A 209 -41.37 12.01 29.23
CA ARG A 209 -40.84 12.91 28.19
C ARG A 209 -39.36 13.11 28.50
N GLY A 210 -38.53 12.21 27.97
CA GLY A 210 -37.09 12.33 27.97
C GLY A 210 -36.67 13.22 26.80
N ASP A 211 -36.02 14.32 27.15
CA ASP A 211 -35.36 15.27 26.27
C ASP A 211 -34.51 14.54 25.22
N GLY A 212 -34.82 14.78 23.95
CA GLY A 212 -34.09 14.24 22.82
C GLY A 212 -32.79 15.00 22.66
N GLU A 213 -31.77 14.63 23.43
CA GLU A 213 -30.40 14.93 23.03
C GLU A 213 -30.05 13.99 21.88
N ASP A 214 -30.11 14.56 20.68
CA ASP A 214 -29.51 14.06 19.44
C ASP A 214 -28.01 13.85 19.65
N ARG A 215 -27.68 12.75 20.33
CA ARG A 215 -26.31 12.26 20.43
C ARG A 215 -26.08 11.46 19.16
N GLU A 216 -25.67 12.15 18.11
CA GLU A 216 -24.95 11.59 16.97
C GLU A 216 -23.68 10.92 17.52
N GLY A 217 -23.84 9.77 18.16
CA GLY A 217 -22.75 8.86 18.43
C GLY A 217 -22.38 8.29 17.09
N GLU A 218 -21.31 8.81 16.50
CA GLU A 218 -20.58 8.12 15.44
C GLU A 218 -20.37 6.68 15.95
N GLU A 219 -21.14 5.73 15.44
CA GLU A 219 -20.94 4.30 15.70
C GLU A 219 -19.53 4.00 15.20
N GLU A 220 -18.59 3.90 16.14
CA GLU A 220 -17.21 3.55 15.84
C GLU A 220 -17.25 2.14 15.28
N VAL A 221 -17.21 2.05 13.95
CA VAL A 221 -17.26 0.78 13.23
C VAL A 221 -16.13 -0.10 13.78
N ASP A 222 -16.47 -1.30 14.27
CA ASP A 222 -15.52 -2.25 14.85
C ASP A 222 -14.57 -2.83 13.80
N VAL A 223 -13.57 -2.04 13.41
CA VAL A 223 -12.50 -2.44 12.47
C VAL A 223 -11.70 -3.62 13.02
N SER A 224 -11.61 -3.75 14.35
CA SER A 224 -10.89 -4.83 15.03
C SER A 224 -11.44 -6.21 14.66
N ASP A 225 -12.76 -6.35 14.62
CA ASP A 225 -13.41 -7.62 14.32
C ASP A 225 -13.13 -8.05 12.86
N ALA A 226 -13.18 -7.10 11.94
CA ALA A 226 -12.85 -7.38 10.54
C ALA A 226 -11.37 -7.75 10.34
N GLU A 227 -10.46 -7.15 11.10
CA GLU A 227 -9.04 -7.50 11.08
C GLU A 227 -8.81 -8.95 11.53
N ASP A 228 -9.45 -9.36 12.62
CA ASP A 228 -9.37 -10.73 13.13
C ASP A 228 -10.01 -11.75 12.20
N LEU A 229 -11.17 -11.42 11.61
CA LEU A 229 -11.82 -12.24 10.60
C LEU A 229 -10.93 -12.45 9.35
N ILE A 230 -10.29 -11.38 8.86
CA ILE A 230 -9.36 -11.49 7.73
C ILE A 230 -8.15 -12.36 8.09
N ARG A 231 -7.62 -12.26 9.31
CA ARG A 231 -6.53 -13.12 9.79
C ARG A 231 -6.97 -14.57 9.89
N ASP A 232 -8.19 -14.85 10.32
CA ASP A 232 -8.71 -16.21 10.41
C ASP A 232 -8.90 -16.83 9.04
N VAL A 233 -9.42 -16.08 8.06
CA VAL A 233 -9.47 -16.53 6.66
C VAL A 233 -8.06 -16.83 6.14
N TRP A 234 -7.10 -15.95 6.38
CA TRP A 234 -5.71 -16.17 5.98
C TRP A 234 -5.08 -17.40 6.66
N ARG A 235 -5.28 -17.58 7.98
CA ARG A 235 -4.81 -18.74 8.74
C ARG A 235 -5.40 -20.03 8.20
N THR A 236 -6.68 -20.01 7.86
CA THR A 236 -7.39 -21.14 7.26
C THR A 236 -6.73 -21.46 5.93
N MET A 237 -6.66 -20.51 4.99
CA MET A 237 -6.07 -20.71 3.66
C MET A 237 -4.66 -21.28 3.66
N ARG A 238 -3.80 -20.84 4.59
CA ARG A 238 -2.41 -21.31 4.67
C ARG A 238 -2.25 -22.65 5.40
N THR A 239 -3.33 -23.25 5.90
CA THR A 239 -3.25 -24.54 6.59
C THR A 239 -2.73 -25.61 5.62
N ASP A 240 -1.74 -26.38 6.09
CA ASP A 240 -0.98 -27.38 5.32
C ASP A 240 -0.08 -26.84 4.20
N ILE A 241 0.14 -25.53 4.12
CA ILE A 241 1.09 -24.94 3.16
C ILE A 241 2.37 -24.56 3.89
N ASP A 242 3.48 -25.18 3.49
CA ASP A 242 4.82 -24.78 3.95
C ASP A 242 5.43 -23.77 2.98
N PHE A 243 5.58 -22.52 3.43
CA PHE A 243 6.29 -21.47 2.69
C PHE A 243 7.82 -21.56 2.85
N GLY A 244 8.30 -22.58 3.57
CA GLY A 244 9.71 -22.78 3.87
C GLY A 244 10.26 -21.67 4.77
N LYS A 245 11.34 -21.03 4.33
CA LYS A 245 11.99 -19.91 5.06
C LYS A 245 11.44 -18.53 4.68
N ALA A 246 10.38 -18.48 3.88
CA ALA A 246 9.80 -17.21 3.44
C ALA A 246 9.02 -16.56 4.59
N GLU A 247 9.43 -15.35 4.96
CA GLU A 247 8.68 -14.50 5.89
C GLU A 247 7.52 -13.83 5.14
N VAL A 248 6.29 -14.25 5.43
CA VAL A 248 5.09 -13.62 4.88
C VAL A 248 4.95 -12.23 5.47
N ARG A 249 4.83 -11.22 4.60
CA ARG A 249 4.56 -9.85 5.00
C ARG A 249 3.07 -9.60 5.01
N GLU A 250 2.57 -9.07 6.10
CA GLU A 250 1.17 -8.68 6.30
C GLU A 250 1.10 -7.16 6.42
N VAL A 251 0.15 -6.55 5.70
CA VAL A 251 -0.21 -5.13 5.83
C VAL A 251 -1.72 -5.02 5.82
N MET A 252 -2.27 -4.42 6.87
CA MET A 252 -3.71 -4.20 7.04
C MET A 252 -4.08 -2.77 6.67
N LEU A 253 -5.31 -2.57 6.21
CA LEU A 253 -5.85 -1.22 5.98
C LEU A 253 -5.93 -0.48 7.33
N GLY A 254 -5.35 0.73 7.38
CA GLY A 254 -5.39 1.55 8.60
C GLY A 254 -6.80 2.09 8.89
N LYS A 255 -7.09 2.33 10.18
CA LYS A 255 -8.38 2.90 10.64
C LYS A 255 -8.70 4.25 9.98
N GLU A 256 -7.67 5.03 9.62
CA GLU A 256 -7.81 6.32 8.91
C GLU A 256 -8.49 6.16 7.53
N GLY A 257 -8.38 4.99 6.90
CA GLY A 257 -8.98 4.75 5.59
C GLY A 257 -10.48 4.45 5.62
N VAL A 258 -11.10 4.37 6.80
CA VAL A 258 -12.46 3.84 6.95
C VAL A 258 -13.53 4.94 6.87
N ASN A 259 -13.21 6.19 7.19
CA ASN A 259 -14.24 7.22 7.44
C ASN A 259 -14.66 8.01 6.19
N GLU A 260 -13.90 7.95 5.08
CA GLU A 260 -14.20 8.73 3.88
C GLU A 260 -13.90 7.95 2.60
N THR A 261 -14.88 7.81 1.71
CA THR A 261 -14.79 6.94 0.52
C THR A 261 -13.56 7.24 -0.35
N GLN A 262 -13.25 8.52 -0.60
CA GLN A 262 -12.06 8.90 -1.38
C GLN A 262 -10.75 8.62 -0.63
N GLN A 263 -10.73 8.81 0.69
CA GLN A 263 -9.57 8.47 1.50
C GLN A 263 -9.37 6.96 1.58
N SER A 264 -10.45 6.17 1.54
CA SER A 264 -10.38 4.70 1.53
C SER A 264 -9.62 4.19 0.31
N GLU A 265 -9.93 4.71 -0.89
CA GLU A 265 -9.23 4.32 -2.11
C GLU A 265 -7.75 4.71 -2.06
N ALA A 266 -7.45 5.93 -1.62
CA ALA A 266 -6.08 6.41 -1.50
C ALA A 266 -5.27 5.58 -0.49
N THR A 267 -5.90 5.16 0.61
CA THR A 267 -5.29 4.32 1.65
C THR A 267 -5.04 2.90 1.14
N VAL A 268 -5.98 2.32 0.40
CA VAL A 268 -5.79 1.03 -0.29
C VAL A 268 -4.62 1.11 -1.26
N VAL A 269 -4.53 2.15 -2.08
CA VAL A 269 -3.40 2.33 -3.02
C VAL A 269 -2.07 2.43 -2.28
N ARG A 270 -2.02 3.15 -1.15
CA ARG A 270 -0.81 3.25 -0.31
C ARG A 270 -0.40 1.90 0.26
N MET A 271 -1.35 1.13 0.79
CA MET A 271 -1.12 -0.23 1.29
C MET A 271 -0.48 -1.11 0.20
N TRP A 272 -1.01 -1.09 -1.02
CA TRP A 272 -0.42 -1.81 -2.16
C TRP A 272 0.99 -1.30 -2.49
N CYS A 273 1.19 0.02 -2.52
CA CYS A 273 2.51 0.59 -2.81
C CYS A 273 3.55 0.22 -1.75
N GLU A 274 3.15 0.11 -0.48
CA GLU A 274 4.04 -0.29 0.61
C GLU A 274 4.51 -1.73 0.46
N VAL A 275 3.59 -2.66 0.22
CA VAL A 275 3.91 -4.08 0.02
C VAL A 275 4.76 -4.29 -1.23
N LEU A 276 4.44 -3.58 -2.32
CA LEU A 276 5.13 -3.69 -3.60
C LEU A 276 6.46 -2.93 -3.65
N ARG A 277 6.80 -2.16 -2.62
CA ARG A 277 8.12 -1.54 -2.46
C ARG A 277 9.13 -2.58 -1.98
N LEU A 278 9.37 -3.58 -2.83
CA LEU A 278 10.46 -4.55 -2.64
C LEU A 278 11.76 -3.75 -2.51
N ARG A 279 12.42 -3.82 -1.34
CA ARG A 279 13.70 -3.13 -1.11
C ARG A 279 14.67 -3.53 -2.23
N GLY A 280 15.09 -2.54 -3.00
CA GLY A 280 16.25 -2.59 -3.87
C GLY A 280 17.27 -1.56 -3.41
#